data_AF-X1P9P8-F1
#
_entry.id   AF-X1P9P8-F1
#
_cell.length_a   1.000
_cell.length_b   1.000
_cell.length_c   1.000
_cell.angle_alpha   90.00
_cell.angle_beta   90.00
_cell.angle_gamma   90.00
#
_symmetry.space_group_name_H-M   'P 1'
#
loop_
_entity.id
_entity.type
_entity.pdbx_description
1 polymer ?
#
loop_
_entity_poly.entity_id
_entity_poly.type
_entity_poly.pdbx_seq_one_letter_code
_entity_poly.pdbx_strand_id
1 'polypeptide(L)'
;MSSRAYADFTREKIIKTAVAILKQEREFCFTIDHLPSLESFLERYPEESDYLRGEIKKGRVEIVGPMYTQADSLTVGGESLIRQCLYGTKWLKDSWGVRPSVEWLTDVYGYCNQIPQILKKTGVEYLVVAIWWVRNHREGREYLNKLSPSWDFIWEGIDSSRIVVHNSSEYGGFFLPGDKYINGCPCPL
;
A
#
# COMPACT_ATOMS: atom_id res chain seq x y z
N MET A 1 -5.74 21.17 10.88
CA MET A 1 -5.77 19.96 11.73
C MET A 1 -4.32 19.62 12.09
N SER A 2 -4.00 19.27 13.34
CA SER A 2 -2.64 18.87 13.73
C SER A 2 -2.39 17.40 13.42
N SER A 3 -1.13 16.98 13.31
CA SER A 3 -0.78 15.56 13.08
C SER A 3 -1.33 14.64 14.19
N ARG A 4 -1.37 15.13 15.44
CA ARG A 4 -1.99 14.39 16.56
C ARG A 4 -3.50 14.23 16.37
N ALA A 5 -4.20 15.30 15.97
CA ALA A 5 -5.64 15.23 15.71
C ALA A 5 -5.97 14.28 14.55
N TYR A 6 -5.11 14.24 13.52
CA TYR A 6 -5.25 13.29 12.41
C TYR A 6 -5.00 11.84 12.84
N ALA A 7 -3.98 11.60 13.67
CA ALA A 7 -3.71 10.28 14.23
C ALA A 7 -4.89 9.79 15.09
N ASP A 8 -5.42 10.66 15.96
CA ASP A 8 -6.62 10.36 16.77
C ASP A 8 -7.83 10.06 15.87
N PHE A 9 -8.08 10.86 14.84
CA PHE A 9 -9.16 10.59 13.90
C PHE A 9 -9.00 9.22 13.22
N THR A 10 -7.83 8.93 12.66
CA THR A 10 -7.54 7.67 11.96
C THR A 10 -7.74 6.48 12.89
N ARG A 11 -7.22 6.58 14.11
CA ARG A 11 -7.34 5.54 15.11
C ARG A 11 -8.79 5.31 15.54
N GLU A 12 -9.49 6.37 15.94
CA GLU A 12 -10.83 6.28 16.55
C GLU A 12 -11.93 6.02 15.54
N LYS A 13 -11.78 6.51 14.30
CA LYS A 13 -12.85 6.52 13.31
C LYS A 13 -12.61 5.58 12.14
N ILE A 14 -11.36 5.27 11.80
CA ILE A 14 -11.05 4.38 10.68
C ILE A 14 -10.71 2.99 11.21
N ILE A 15 -9.58 2.83 11.92
CA ILE A 15 -9.08 1.50 12.30
C ILE A 15 -10.03 0.81 13.29
N LYS A 16 -10.49 1.52 14.32
CA LYS A 16 -11.45 0.95 15.31
C LYS A 16 -12.78 0.53 14.68
N THR A 17 -13.28 1.32 13.72
CA THR A 17 -14.49 0.97 12.99
C THR A 17 -14.26 -0.27 12.11
N ALA A 18 -13.12 -0.34 11.41
CA ALA A 18 -12.75 -1.51 10.63
C ALA A 18 -12.65 -2.76 11.51
N VAL A 19 -12.06 -2.67 12.71
CA VAL A 19 -12.02 -3.79 13.68
C VAL A 19 -13.42 -4.20 14.12
N ALA A 20 -14.32 -3.25 14.39
CA ALA A 20 -15.70 -3.57 14.73
C ALA A 20 -16.44 -4.31 13.59
N ILE A 21 -16.24 -3.89 12.34
CA ILE A 21 -16.81 -4.55 11.17
C ILE A 21 -16.18 -5.94 10.97
N LEU A 22 -14.86 -6.07 11.09
CA LEU A 22 -14.14 -7.36 10.99
C LEU A 22 -14.69 -8.41 11.95
N LYS A 23 -15.16 -8.00 13.14
CA LYS A 23 -15.77 -8.87 14.16
C LYS A 23 -17.18 -9.35 13.80
N GLN A 24 -17.91 -8.59 12.98
CA GLN A 24 -19.31 -8.85 12.64
C GLN A 24 -19.46 -9.51 11.26
N GLU A 25 -18.66 -9.07 10.29
CA GLU A 25 -18.76 -9.46 8.89
C GLU A 25 -17.56 -10.30 8.51
N ARG A 26 -17.74 -11.59 8.16
CA ARG A 26 -16.61 -12.50 7.87
C ARG A 26 -15.92 -12.22 6.54
N GLU A 27 -16.66 -11.70 5.56
CA GLU A 27 -16.15 -11.40 4.20
C GLU A 27 -15.46 -10.04 4.12
N PHE A 28 -15.64 -9.18 5.14
CA PHE A 28 -15.00 -7.86 5.15
C PHE A 28 -13.48 -8.02 5.22
N CYS A 29 -12.79 -7.36 4.30
CA CYS A 29 -11.33 -7.26 4.25
C CYS A 29 -10.92 -5.79 4.41
N PHE A 30 -9.72 -5.57 4.95
CA PHE A 30 -9.23 -4.22 5.20
C PHE A 30 -7.75 -4.12 4.85
N THR A 31 -7.35 -3.01 4.22
CA THR A 31 -5.96 -2.75 3.86
C THR A 31 -5.45 -1.55 4.64
N ILE A 32 -4.20 -1.63 5.11
CA ILE A 32 -3.53 -0.55 5.83
C ILE A 32 -2.19 -0.24 5.17
N ASP A 33 -1.98 1.01 4.77
CA ASP A 33 -0.77 1.50 4.09
C ASP A 33 0.02 2.53 4.92
N HIS A 34 -0.52 2.98 6.05
CA HIS A 34 0.10 4.02 6.88
C HIS A 34 0.53 3.48 8.25
N LEU A 35 1.82 3.10 8.37
CA LEU A 35 2.35 2.47 9.58
C LEU A 35 2.31 3.36 10.84
N PRO A 36 2.53 4.69 10.81
CA PRO A 36 2.42 5.51 12.02
C PRO A 36 1.01 5.53 12.61
N SER A 37 -0.03 5.52 11.76
CA SER A 37 -1.42 5.44 12.23
C SER A 37 -1.70 4.09 12.88
N LEU A 38 -1.11 3.04 12.30
CA LEU A 38 -1.23 1.68 12.81
C LEU A 38 -0.52 1.54 14.15
N GLU A 39 0.75 1.94 14.24
CA GLU A 39 1.52 1.98 15.48
C GLU A 39 0.78 2.74 16.58
N SER A 40 0.26 3.93 16.29
CA SER A 40 -0.53 4.72 17.24
C SER A 40 -1.83 4.02 17.68
N PHE A 41 -2.45 3.22 16.81
CA PHE A 41 -3.58 2.38 17.17
C PHE A 41 -3.17 1.29 18.16
N LEU A 42 -2.05 0.62 17.90
CA LEU A 42 -1.62 -0.51 18.70
C LEU A 42 -1.22 -0.11 20.12
N GLU A 43 -0.53 1.02 20.25
CA GLU A 43 -0.14 1.58 21.55
C GLU A 43 -1.35 1.95 22.41
N ARG A 44 -2.44 2.41 21.77
CA ARG A 44 -3.63 2.86 22.49
C ARG A 44 -4.60 1.73 22.82
N TYR A 45 -4.71 0.73 21.95
CA TYR A 45 -5.73 -0.32 22.01
C TYR A 45 -5.13 -1.73 22.01
N PRO A 46 -4.34 -2.11 23.04
CA PRO A 46 -3.59 -3.37 23.05
C PRO A 46 -4.48 -4.61 22.87
N GLU A 47 -5.70 -4.63 23.42
CA GLU A 47 -6.63 -5.76 23.23
C GLU A 47 -7.13 -5.89 21.78
N GLU A 48 -7.37 -4.77 21.09
CA GLU A 48 -7.76 -4.81 19.68
C GLU A 48 -6.55 -5.11 18.77
N SER A 49 -5.34 -4.78 19.19
CA SER A 49 -4.09 -5.12 18.50
C SER A 49 -3.91 -6.62 18.33
N ASP A 50 -4.21 -7.40 19.37
CA ASP A 50 -4.08 -8.86 19.32
C ASP A 50 -5.11 -9.49 18.38
N TYR A 51 -6.33 -8.95 18.38
CA TYR A 51 -7.35 -9.33 17.41
C TYR A 51 -6.91 -9.01 15.98
N LEU A 52 -6.45 -7.78 15.73
CA LEU A 52 -6.02 -7.33 14.40
C LEU A 52 -4.85 -8.16 13.87
N ARG A 53 -3.89 -8.50 14.74
CA ARG A 53 -2.78 -9.41 14.41
C ARG A 53 -3.28 -10.80 13.99
N GLY A 54 -4.34 -11.29 14.62
CA GLY A 54 -5.02 -12.53 14.22
C GLY A 54 -5.61 -12.43 12.81
N GLU A 55 -6.29 -11.32 12.50
CA GLU A 55 -6.90 -11.10 11.18
C GLU A 55 -5.84 -10.91 10.08
N ILE A 56 -4.69 -10.31 10.40
CA ILE A 56 -3.54 -10.23 9.48
C ILE A 56 -3.02 -11.62 9.12
N LYS A 57 -2.85 -12.50 10.11
CA LYS A 57 -2.42 -13.89 9.87
C LYS A 57 -3.41 -14.70 9.05
N LYS A 58 -4.71 -14.36 9.14
CA LYS A 58 -5.78 -14.97 8.34
C LYS A 58 -5.87 -14.38 6.92
N GLY A 59 -5.15 -13.30 6.62
CA GLY A 59 -5.22 -12.61 5.32
C GLY A 59 -6.46 -11.72 5.14
N ARG A 60 -7.24 -11.48 6.19
CA ARG A 60 -8.40 -10.56 6.14
C ARG A 60 -7.99 -9.10 6.29
N VAL A 61 -6.85 -8.88 6.93
CA VAL A 61 -6.22 -7.57 6.97
C VAL A 61 -4.87 -7.65 6.28
N GLU A 62 -4.68 -6.85 5.25
CA GLU A 62 -3.42 -6.77 4.55
C GLU A 62 -2.72 -5.46 4.86
N ILE A 63 -1.41 -5.54 5.09
CA ILE A 63 -0.58 -4.36 5.21
C ILE A 63 0.15 -4.22 3.89
N VAL A 64 0.02 -3.06 3.26
CA VAL A 64 0.67 -2.75 2.00
C VAL A 64 1.75 -1.70 2.25
N GLY A 65 2.85 -1.83 1.52
CA GLY A 65 4.07 -1.08 1.72
C GLY A 65 5.17 -1.92 2.36
N PRO A 66 6.43 -1.67 2.04
CA PRO A 66 7.40 -1.59 3.13
C PRO A 66 7.77 -0.17 3.50
N MET A 67 7.32 0.87 2.78
CA MET A 67 7.60 2.23 3.22
C MET A 67 6.91 2.55 4.56
N TYR A 68 7.65 3.18 5.47
CA TYR A 68 7.10 3.56 6.78
C TYR A 68 5.97 4.57 6.64
N THR A 69 6.08 5.50 5.69
CA THR A 69 4.95 6.29 5.18
C THR A 69 4.99 6.26 3.65
N GLN A 70 3.88 6.59 2.98
CA GLN A 70 3.85 6.75 1.52
C GLN A 70 4.68 7.97 1.10
N ALA A 71 5.98 7.75 0.92
CA ALA A 71 6.93 8.83 0.72
C ALA A 71 6.86 9.39 -0.71
N ASP A 72 6.90 10.72 -0.83
CA ASP A 72 7.12 11.38 -2.11
C ASP A 72 8.48 10.95 -2.66
N SER A 73 8.49 10.37 -3.87
CA SER A 73 9.69 9.85 -4.49
C SER A 73 10.40 10.83 -5.43
N LEU A 74 9.82 11.99 -5.70
CA LEU A 74 10.41 12.99 -6.58
C LEU A 74 11.26 14.02 -5.84
N THR A 75 10.88 14.39 -4.61
CA THR A 75 11.51 15.49 -3.88
C THR A 75 12.52 15.04 -2.83
N VAL A 76 12.46 13.79 -2.37
CA VAL A 76 13.36 13.27 -1.34
C VAL A 76 14.57 12.57 -1.96
N GLY A 77 15.71 12.59 -1.25
CA GLY A 77 16.91 11.87 -1.68
C GLY A 77 16.75 10.35 -1.64
N GLY A 78 17.54 9.64 -2.46
CA GLY A 78 17.49 8.16 -2.55
C GLY A 78 17.71 7.45 -1.21
N GLU A 79 18.62 7.94 -0.36
CA GLU A 79 18.82 7.41 1.00
C GLU A 79 17.57 7.52 1.86
N SER A 80 16.80 8.62 1.73
CA SER A 80 15.54 8.78 2.46
C SER A 80 14.51 7.75 2.01
N LEU A 81 14.37 7.47 0.70
CA LEU A 81 13.48 6.41 0.20
C LEU A 81 13.89 5.03 0.70
N ILE A 82 15.19 4.74 0.69
CA ILE A 82 15.74 3.49 1.23
C ILE A 82 15.41 3.37 2.72
N ARG A 83 15.54 4.46 3.49
CA ARG A 83 15.19 4.47 4.93
C ARG A 83 13.71 4.29 5.19
N GLN A 84 12.84 4.85 4.35
CA GLN A 84 11.40 4.61 4.45
C GLN A 84 11.10 3.11 4.36
N CYS A 85 11.66 2.45 3.34
CA CYS A 85 11.56 1.00 3.17
C CYS A 85 12.18 0.21 4.32
N LEU A 86 13.37 0.61 4.77
CA LEU A 86 14.11 -0.08 5.83
C LEU A 86 13.35 -0.03 7.16
N TYR A 87 12.87 1.15 7.56
CA TYR A 87 12.15 1.34 8.80
C TYR A 87 10.81 0.63 8.79
N GLY A 88 10.02 0.74 7.71
CA GLY A 88 8.74 0.04 7.62
C GLY A 88 8.92 -1.48 7.59
N THR A 89 9.84 -2.00 6.78
CA THR A 89 10.15 -3.46 6.76
C THR A 89 10.60 -3.95 8.13
N LYS A 90 11.50 -3.23 8.79
CA LYS A 90 12.02 -3.61 10.11
C LYS A 90 10.90 -3.62 11.15
N TRP A 91 10.10 -2.56 11.21
CA TRP A 91 9.00 -2.45 12.16
C TRP A 91 7.96 -3.56 11.95
N LEU A 92 7.55 -3.82 10.71
CA LEU A 92 6.59 -4.89 10.39
C LEU A 92 7.12 -6.28 10.75
N LYS A 93 8.41 -6.53 10.47
CA LYS A 93 9.06 -7.78 10.82
C LYS A 93 9.17 -7.96 12.33
N ASP A 94 9.64 -6.95 13.05
CA ASP A 94 9.88 -7.02 14.49
C ASP A 94 8.57 -7.07 15.29
N SER A 95 7.59 -6.26 14.89
CA SER A 95 6.29 -6.20 15.56
C SER A 95 5.45 -7.44 15.26
N TRP A 96 5.39 -7.87 14.00
CA TRP A 96 4.35 -8.79 13.51
C TRP A 96 4.86 -9.99 12.72
N GLY A 97 6.15 -10.06 12.38
CA GLY A 97 6.68 -11.09 11.51
C GLY A 97 6.12 -11.01 10.08
N VAL A 98 5.61 -9.84 9.68
CA VAL A 98 5.01 -9.63 8.36
C VAL A 98 6.04 -9.02 7.42
N ARG A 99 6.00 -9.47 6.16
CA ARG A 99 6.75 -8.87 5.06
C ARG A 99 5.79 -8.67 3.89
N PRO A 100 5.37 -7.44 3.60
CA PRO A 100 4.43 -7.19 2.52
C PRO A 100 5.02 -7.50 1.14
N SER A 101 4.21 -8.11 0.29
CA SER A 101 4.54 -8.38 -1.11
C SER A 101 4.09 -7.27 -2.05
N VAL A 102 3.38 -6.26 -1.52
CA VAL A 102 2.73 -5.21 -2.31
C VAL A 102 3.10 -3.86 -1.72
N GLU A 103 3.43 -2.88 -2.55
CA GLU A 103 3.61 -1.48 -2.18
C GLU A 103 2.50 -0.63 -2.81
N TRP A 104 1.94 0.31 -2.06
CA TRP A 104 0.97 1.28 -2.58
C TRP A 104 1.59 2.67 -2.55
N LEU A 105 1.74 3.24 -3.75
CA LEU A 105 2.10 4.64 -3.94
C LEU A 105 0.97 5.32 -4.71
N THR A 106 -0.24 5.30 -4.15
CA THR A 106 -1.43 5.81 -4.83
C THR A 106 -1.62 7.31 -4.65
N ASP A 107 -1.07 7.90 -3.58
CA ASP A 107 -1.21 9.33 -3.27
C ASP A 107 0.12 10.10 -3.36
N VAL A 108 0.91 9.84 -4.41
CA VAL A 108 2.18 10.54 -4.66
C VAL A 108 2.15 11.24 -6.02
N TYR A 109 2.71 12.45 -6.09
CA TYR A 109 2.65 13.29 -7.31
C TYR A 109 3.52 12.78 -8.47
N GLY A 110 4.33 11.75 -8.24
CA GLY A 110 5.04 11.03 -9.27
C GLY A 110 6.06 10.05 -8.70
N TYR A 111 6.75 9.37 -9.61
CA TYR A 111 7.58 8.21 -9.30
C TYR A 111 8.98 8.37 -9.87
N CYS A 112 10.03 8.22 -9.05
CA CYS A 112 11.40 8.20 -9.57
C CYS A 112 11.72 6.86 -10.27
N ASN A 113 12.67 6.88 -11.22
CA ASN A 113 12.96 5.72 -12.07
C ASN A 113 13.67 4.55 -11.35
N GLN A 114 14.05 4.73 -10.08
CA GLN A 114 14.67 3.71 -9.23
C GLN A 114 13.67 2.95 -8.34
N ILE A 115 12.38 3.31 -8.35
CA ILE A 115 11.36 2.60 -7.54
C ILE A 115 11.39 1.07 -7.75
N PRO A 116 11.47 0.53 -8.99
CA PRO A 116 11.58 -0.92 -9.18
C PRO A 116 12.80 -1.53 -8.47
N GLN A 117 13.95 -0.87 -8.54
CA GLN A 117 15.18 -1.33 -7.89
C GLN A 117 15.05 -1.36 -6.37
N ILE A 118 14.50 -0.29 -5.78
CA ILE A 118 14.37 -0.15 -4.33
C ILE A 118 13.39 -1.21 -3.79
N LEU A 119 12.20 -1.31 -4.39
CA LEU A 119 11.15 -2.22 -3.92
C LEU A 119 11.53 -3.70 -4.11
N LYS A 120 12.25 -4.06 -5.17
CA LYS A 120 12.70 -5.46 -5.33
C LYS A 120 13.67 -5.89 -4.22
N LYS A 121 14.47 -4.96 -3.68
CA LYS A 121 15.40 -5.25 -2.56
C LYS A 121 14.69 -5.42 -1.22
N THR A 122 13.46 -4.94 -1.08
CA THR A 122 12.65 -5.14 0.13
C THR A 122 11.82 -6.42 0.08
N GLY A 123 11.67 -7.03 -1.10
CA GLY A 123 10.90 -8.25 -1.34
C GLY A 123 9.48 -8.00 -1.85
N VAL A 124 9.18 -6.77 -2.24
CA VAL A 124 7.92 -6.44 -2.91
C VAL A 124 7.91 -7.07 -4.30
N GLU A 125 6.77 -7.67 -4.64
CA GLU A 125 6.50 -8.32 -5.92
C GLU A 125 5.64 -7.43 -6.83
N TYR A 126 4.72 -6.66 -6.23
CA TYR A 126 3.72 -5.85 -6.93
C TYR A 126 3.72 -4.41 -6.41
N LEU A 127 3.58 -3.47 -7.33
CA LEU A 127 3.44 -2.06 -7.01
C LEU A 127 2.08 -1.58 -7.52
N VAL A 128 1.40 -0.80 -6.70
CA VAL A 128 0.23 -0.06 -7.15
C VAL A 128 0.49 1.42 -7.13
N VAL A 129 0.30 1.98 -8.31
CA VAL A 129 0.35 3.40 -8.57
C VAL A 129 -1.05 3.84 -8.91
N ALA A 130 -1.28 5.13 -8.75
CA ALA A 130 -2.50 5.68 -9.28
C ALA A 130 -2.15 6.98 -9.98
N ILE A 131 -2.28 6.97 -11.31
CA ILE A 131 -2.01 8.15 -12.16
C ILE A 131 -3.29 8.58 -12.87
N TRP A 132 -4.46 8.42 -12.21
CA TRP A 132 -5.75 8.77 -12.80
C TRP A 132 -5.81 10.25 -13.19
N TRP A 133 -5.11 11.17 -12.50
CA TRP A 133 -5.11 12.59 -12.90
C TRP A 133 -4.46 12.79 -14.27
N VAL A 134 -3.37 12.06 -14.56
CA VAL A 134 -2.74 12.05 -15.89
C VAL A 134 -3.67 11.39 -16.90
N ARG A 135 -4.31 10.27 -16.52
CA ARG A 135 -5.18 9.50 -17.41
C ARG A 135 -6.53 10.17 -17.68
N ASN A 136 -6.99 11.05 -16.78
CA ASN A 136 -8.20 11.85 -16.95
C ASN A 136 -7.94 13.11 -17.77
N HIS A 137 -6.71 13.65 -17.75
CA HIS A 137 -6.30 14.70 -18.66
C HIS A 137 -6.20 14.19 -20.11
N ARG A 138 -6.72 14.94 -21.09
CA ARG A 138 -6.82 14.49 -22.49
C ARG A 138 -5.46 14.06 -23.07
N GLU A 139 -4.47 14.92 -22.96
CA GLU A 139 -3.12 14.66 -23.49
C GLU A 139 -2.44 13.51 -22.77
N GLY A 140 -2.61 13.43 -21.44
CA GLY A 140 -2.03 12.36 -20.64
C GLY A 140 -2.66 11.00 -20.96
N ARG A 141 -3.98 10.95 -21.20
CA ARG A 141 -4.69 9.76 -21.67
C ARG A 141 -4.18 9.30 -23.03
N GLU A 142 -4.10 10.21 -24.01
CA GLU A 142 -3.62 9.90 -25.35
C GLU A 142 -2.18 9.40 -25.33
N TYR A 143 -1.33 9.97 -24.46
CA TYR A 143 0.06 9.53 -24.27
C TYR A 143 0.16 8.14 -23.62
N LEU A 144 -0.52 7.93 -22.50
CA LEU A 144 -0.50 6.65 -21.79
C LEU A 144 -1.08 5.52 -22.64
N ASN A 145 -2.17 5.75 -23.39
CA ASN A 145 -2.75 4.74 -24.27
C ASN A 145 -1.79 4.27 -25.37
N LYS A 146 -0.83 5.10 -25.78
CA LYS A 146 0.21 4.72 -26.77
C LYS A 146 1.33 3.87 -26.15
N LEU A 147 1.69 4.16 -24.90
CA LEU A 147 2.82 3.50 -24.22
C LEU A 147 2.42 2.23 -23.47
N SER A 148 1.28 2.29 -22.78
CA SER A 148 0.72 1.20 -21.98
C SER A 148 -0.80 1.29 -22.02
N PRO A 149 -1.47 0.69 -23.03
CA PRO A 149 -2.92 0.66 -23.10
C PRO A 149 -3.56 -0.11 -21.93
N SER A 150 -2.81 -1.06 -21.36
CA SER A 150 -3.20 -1.83 -20.18
C SER A 150 -3.07 -1.01 -18.90
N TRP A 151 -3.95 -1.27 -17.93
CA TRP A 151 -3.79 -0.78 -16.56
C TRP A 151 -2.65 -1.51 -15.83
N ASP A 152 -2.32 -2.72 -16.26
CA ASP A 152 -1.19 -3.50 -15.76
C ASP A 152 0.00 -3.45 -16.72
N PHE A 153 1.19 -3.23 -16.18
CA PHE A 153 2.43 -3.22 -16.95
C PHE A 153 3.63 -3.64 -16.12
N ILE A 154 4.72 -4.00 -16.79
CA ILE A 154 6.02 -4.25 -16.14
C ILE A 154 6.81 -2.96 -16.18
N TRP A 155 7.15 -2.42 -15.02
CA TRP A 155 8.06 -1.29 -14.92
C TRP A 155 9.49 -1.78 -14.76
N GLU A 156 10.32 -1.52 -15.77
CA GLU A 156 11.77 -1.71 -15.71
C GLU A 156 12.45 -0.42 -15.21
N GLY A 157 13.18 -0.54 -14.10
CA GLY A 157 14.02 0.53 -13.55
C GLY A 157 15.30 0.72 -14.34
N ILE A 158 16.04 1.80 -14.04
CA ILE A 158 17.28 2.14 -14.78
C ILE A 158 18.40 1.09 -14.66
N ASP A 159 18.31 0.17 -13.71
CA ASP A 159 19.25 -0.93 -13.47
C ASP A 159 18.73 -2.27 -14.02
N SER A 160 17.68 -2.24 -14.85
CA SER A 160 16.95 -3.41 -15.35
C SER A 160 16.20 -4.23 -14.29
N SER A 161 16.07 -3.75 -13.05
CA SER A 161 15.14 -4.34 -12.09
C SER A 161 13.71 -4.18 -12.57
N ARG A 162 12.89 -5.23 -12.46
CA ARG A 162 11.49 -5.23 -12.93
C ARG A 162 10.51 -5.47 -11.80
N ILE A 163 9.40 -4.73 -11.82
CA ILE A 163 8.26 -4.91 -10.92
C ILE A 163 6.96 -4.91 -11.71
N VAL A 164 5.99 -5.73 -11.28
CA VAL A 164 4.64 -5.72 -11.85
C VAL A 164 3.89 -4.55 -11.25
N VAL A 165 3.33 -3.71 -12.10
CA VAL A 165 2.60 -2.51 -11.70
C VAL A 165 1.14 -2.64 -12.11
N HIS A 166 0.24 -2.37 -11.17
CA HIS A 166 -1.15 -2.03 -11.46
C HIS A 166 -1.34 -0.53 -11.32
N ASN A 167 -1.83 0.12 -12.37
CA ASN A 167 -2.32 1.49 -12.33
C ASN A 167 -3.78 1.44 -11.90
N SER A 168 -4.11 2.03 -10.76
CA SER A 168 -5.48 2.09 -10.28
C SER A 168 -6.24 3.25 -10.93
N SER A 169 -7.53 3.04 -11.23
CA SER A 169 -8.45 4.09 -11.66
C SER A 169 -8.91 5.00 -10.53
N GLU A 170 -8.69 4.61 -9.27
CA GLU A 170 -9.12 5.32 -8.06
C GLU A 170 -8.21 5.05 -6.85
N TYR A 171 -8.49 5.72 -5.73
CA TYR A 171 -7.85 5.41 -4.46
C TYR A 171 -8.48 4.14 -3.85
N GLY A 172 -7.76 3.02 -3.93
CA GLY A 172 -8.14 1.74 -3.30
C GLY A 172 -8.84 0.75 -4.22
N GLY A 173 -8.58 -0.54 -3.99
CA GLY A 173 -9.24 -1.67 -4.67
C GLY A 173 -8.58 -2.12 -5.98
N PHE A 174 -7.80 -3.20 -5.96
CA PHE A 174 -7.34 -3.86 -7.19
C PHE A 174 -7.05 -5.35 -6.97
N PHE A 175 -6.91 -6.07 -8.07
CA PHE A 175 -6.68 -7.52 -8.12
C PHE A 175 -5.26 -7.79 -8.62
N LEU A 176 -4.52 -8.65 -7.92
CA LEU A 176 -3.27 -9.18 -8.46
C LEU A 176 -3.56 -10.40 -9.35
N PRO A 177 -2.75 -10.66 -10.40
CA PRO A 177 -2.85 -11.90 -11.15
C PRO A 177 -2.56 -13.14 -10.28
N GLY A 178 -3.42 -14.16 -10.38
CA GLY A 178 -3.34 -15.40 -9.59
C GLY A 178 -4.23 -15.36 -8.33
N ASP A 179 -4.34 -16.49 -7.62
CA ASP A 179 -5.20 -16.64 -6.41
C ASP A 179 -4.79 -15.76 -5.21
N LYS A 180 -3.87 -14.79 -5.40
CA LYS A 180 -3.46 -13.82 -4.41
C LYS A 180 -4.37 -12.59 -4.51
N TYR A 181 -5.57 -12.72 -3.97
CA TYR A 181 -6.52 -11.63 -3.86
C TYR A 181 -6.00 -10.56 -2.90
N ILE A 182 -5.92 -9.31 -3.37
CA ILE A 182 -6.07 -8.15 -2.48
C ILE A 182 -7.58 -7.88 -2.43
N ASN A 183 -8.13 -7.85 -1.22
CA ASN A 183 -9.58 -7.77 -0.89
C ASN A 183 -10.38 -9.07 -0.76
N GLY A 184 -9.78 -10.27 -0.78
CA GLY A 184 -10.36 -11.51 -0.23
C GLY A 184 -11.83 -11.87 -0.53
N CYS A 185 -12.49 -11.23 -1.48
CA CYS A 185 -13.93 -11.34 -1.71
C CYS A 185 -14.16 -11.63 -3.19
N PRO A 186 -14.67 -12.82 -3.54
CA PRO A 186 -15.06 -13.13 -4.91
C PRO A 186 -16.30 -12.30 -5.24
N CYS A 187 -16.12 -11.14 -5.87
CA CYS A 187 -17.23 -10.51 -6.56
C CYS A 187 -17.39 -11.25 -7.91
N PRO A 188 -18.57 -11.80 -8.21
CA PRO A 188 -18.78 -12.55 -9.45
C PRO A 188 -18.58 -11.63 -10.65
N LEU A 189 -17.79 -12.11 -11.62
CA LEU A 189 -17.75 -11.56 -12.98
C LEU A 189 -19.15 -11.54 -13.60
#